data_AF-A0A2I0JKR0-F1
#
_entry.id   AF-A0A2I0JKR0-F1
#
_cell.length_a   1.000
_cell.length_b   1.000
_cell.length_c   1.000
_cell.angle_alpha   90.00
_cell.angle_beta   90.00
_cell.angle_gamma   90.00
#
_symmetry.space_group_name_H-M   'P 1'
#
loop_
_entity.id
_entity.type
_entity.pdbx_description
1 polymer ?
#
loop_
_entity_poly.entity_id
_entity_poly.type
_entity_poly.pdbx_seq_one_letter_code
_entity_poly.pdbx_strand_id
1 'polypeptide(L)'
;MTAVRGTKGYLAVEWFRSMPISVKVDVYSFGIVLLELICCRKNCEFELNDEAQMILSDWVYDCYHEDKVELIVGGDEEMLGDMNRVRRFVMIAMWCIQEEPSMRPSMKKVTQMLEGVIDVAIPPGPSSFISSIQ
;
A
#
# COMPACT_ATOMS: atom_id res chain seq x y z
N MET A 1 -8.81 -4.86 26.47
CA MET A 1 -8.59 -5.51 25.16
C MET A 1 -9.55 -4.87 24.18
N THR A 2 -9.06 -4.25 23.11
CA THR A 2 -9.93 -3.65 22.08
C THR A 2 -10.46 -4.76 21.20
N ALA A 3 -11.78 -4.88 21.04
CA ALA A 3 -12.36 -5.84 20.10
C ALA A 3 -12.00 -5.43 18.67
N VAL A 4 -11.62 -6.40 17.83
CA VAL A 4 -11.32 -6.15 16.41
C VAL A 4 -12.58 -5.66 15.72
N ARG A 5 -12.52 -4.48 15.12
CA ARG A 5 -13.59 -3.88 14.31
C ARG A 5 -12.97 -3.18 13.10
N GLY A 6 -13.48 -3.48 11.91
CA GLY A 6 -13.13 -2.80 10.67
C GLY A 6 -13.33 -3.70 9.43
N THR A 7 -12.94 -3.19 8.27
CA THR A 7 -13.19 -3.83 6.98
C THR A 7 -12.01 -4.73 6.57
N LYS A 8 -12.30 -6.01 6.28
CA LYS A 8 -11.29 -6.96 5.78
C LYS A 8 -10.58 -6.38 4.55
N GLY A 9 -9.24 -6.49 4.50
CA GLY A 9 -8.40 -5.91 3.45
C GLY A 9 -7.78 -4.55 3.82
N TYR A 10 -8.38 -3.81 4.75
CA TYR A 10 -7.88 -2.51 5.22
C TYR A 10 -7.28 -2.58 6.63
N LEU A 11 -7.51 -3.69 7.34
CA LEU A 11 -7.03 -3.90 8.70
C LEU A 11 -5.53 -4.23 8.71
N ALA A 12 -4.75 -3.39 9.40
CA ALA A 12 -3.35 -3.66 9.67
C ALA A 12 -3.15 -4.93 10.50
N VAL A 13 -1.99 -5.59 10.33
CA VAL A 13 -1.68 -6.90 10.96
C VAL A 13 -1.73 -6.87 12.50
N GLU A 14 -1.49 -5.73 13.13
CA GLU A 14 -1.55 -5.58 14.59
C GLU A 14 -2.95 -5.86 15.18
N TRP A 15 -4.02 -5.73 14.40
CA TRP A 15 -5.38 -6.13 14.83
C TRP A 15 -5.48 -7.61 15.16
N PHE A 16 -4.61 -8.44 14.59
CA PHE A 16 -4.62 -9.90 14.75
C PHE A 16 -3.48 -10.41 15.65
N ARG A 17 -2.41 -9.62 15.84
CA ARG A 17 -1.19 -10.03 16.57
C ARG A 17 -1.20 -9.67 18.08
N SER A 18 -2.34 -9.30 18.66
CA SER A 18 -2.44 -8.84 20.06
C SER A 18 -1.48 -7.67 20.41
N MET A 19 -1.08 -6.90 19.39
CA MET A 19 -0.22 -5.74 19.55
C MET A 19 -1.05 -4.53 19.98
N PRO A 20 -0.46 -3.53 20.67
CA PRO A 20 -1.15 -2.30 20.99
C PRO A 20 -1.63 -1.58 19.73
N ILE A 21 -2.93 -1.30 19.67
CA ILE A 21 -3.52 -0.49 18.60
C ILE A 21 -3.05 0.96 18.77
N SER A 22 -2.59 1.57 17.69
CA SER A 22 -2.12 2.95 17.63
C SER A 22 -2.67 3.64 16.39
N VAL A 23 -2.44 4.96 16.26
CA VAL A 23 -2.77 5.74 15.04
C VAL A 23 -2.14 5.18 13.75
N LYS A 24 -1.16 4.26 13.86
CA LYS A 24 -0.54 3.62 12.70
C LYS A 24 -1.47 2.64 11.97
N VAL A 25 -2.56 2.17 12.60
CA VAL A 25 -3.57 1.36 11.89
C VAL A 25 -4.32 2.19 10.85
N ASP A 26 -4.53 3.48 11.13
CA ASP A 26 -5.17 4.41 10.20
C ASP A 26 -4.23 4.75 9.03
N VAL A 27 -2.93 4.88 9.31
CA VAL A 27 -1.91 5.07 8.27
C VAL A 27 -1.89 3.88 7.30
N TYR A 28 -1.94 2.65 7.83
CA TYR A 28 -2.02 1.45 7.00
C TYR A 28 -3.28 1.45 6.12
N SER A 29 -4.44 1.71 6.73
CA SER A 29 -5.72 1.76 6.02
C SER A 29 -5.71 2.82 4.92
N PHE A 30 -5.11 3.99 5.19
CA PHE A 30 -4.90 5.04 4.19
C PHE A 30 -4.00 4.56 3.04
N GLY A 31 -2.91 3.85 3.34
CA GLY A 31 -2.02 3.31 2.31
C GLY A 31 -2.74 2.38 1.35
N ILE A 32 -3.62 1.52 1.86
CA ILE A 32 -4.49 0.66 1.05
C ILE A 32 -5.42 1.49 0.16
N VAL A 33 -6.13 2.47 0.73
CA VAL A 33 -7.04 3.35 -0.05
C VAL A 33 -6.27 4.12 -1.12
N LEU A 34 -5.05 4.58 -0.81
CA LEU A 34 -4.21 5.27 -1.78
C LEU A 34 -3.85 4.35 -2.96
N LEU A 35 -3.54 3.07 -2.71
CA LEU A 35 -3.37 2.10 -3.80
C LEU A 35 -4.63 1.94 -4.63
N GLU A 36 -5.80 1.83 -4.00
CA GLU A 36 -7.07 1.70 -4.74
C GLU A 36 -7.32 2.90 -5.66
N LEU A 37 -7.01 4.12 -5.19
CA LEU A 37 -7.14 5.35 -5.97
C LEU A 37 -6.16 5.42 -7.14
N ILE A 38 -4.92 4.96 -6.96
CA ILE A 38 -3.91 4.93 -8.05
C ILE A 38 -4.29 3.88 -9.09
N CYS A 39 -4.76 2.71 -8.63
CA CYS A 39 -5.05 1.57 -9.51
C CYS A 39 -6.44 1.64 -10.16
N CYS A 40 -7.30 2.57 -9.70
CA CYS A 40 -8.72 2.58 -10.00
C CYS A 40 -9.40 1.21 -9.77
N ARG A 41 -8.88 0.44 -8.82
CA ARG A 41 -9.22 -0.96 -8.55
C ARG A 41 -9.46 -1.17 -7.06
N LYS A 42 -10.46 -1.96 -6.70
CA LYS A 42 -10.68 -2.33 -5.28
C LYS A 42 -9.62 -3.34 -4.81
N ASN A 43 -9.20 -3.23 -3.55
CA ASN A 43 -8.13 -4.02 -2.96
C ASN A 43 -8.41 -5.54 -3.01
N CYS A 44 -9.67 -5.94 -2.86
CA CYS A 44 -10.11 -7.32 -3.03
C CYS A 44 -11.15 -7.41 -4.14
N GLU A 45 -10.69 -7.69 -5.35
CA GLU A 45 -11.57 -7.97 -6.49
C GLU A 45 -11.45 -9.45 -6.84
N PHE A 46 -12.41 -10.24 -6.37
CA PHE A 46 -12.48 -11.70 -6.53
C PHE A 46 -12.91 -12.15 -7.95
N GLU A 47 -13.06 -11.20 -8.90
CA GLU A 47 -13.45 -11.48 -10.28
C GLU A 47 -12.26 -11.64 -11.24
N LEU A 48 -11.03 -11.52 -10.74
CA LEU A 48 -9.82 -11.74 -11.54
C LEU A 48 -9.39 -13.20 -11.44
N ASN A 49 -9.24 -13.84 -12.60
CA ASN A 49 -8.86 -15.25 -12.75
C ASN A 49 -7.40 -15.56 -12.36
N ASP A 50 -6.64 -14.56 -11.92
CA ASP A 50 -5.22 -14.69 -11.57
C ASP A 50 -5.01 -14.49 -10.07
N GLU A 51 -4.67 -15.57 -9.36
CA GLU A 51 -4.42 -15.58 -7.92
C GLU A 51 -3.32 -14.59 -7.51
N ALA A 52 -2.36 -14.31 -8.39
CA ALA A 52 -1.28 -13.35 -8.15
C ALA A 52 -1.76 -11.89 -8.08
N GLN A 53 -2.94 -11.58 -8.65
CA GLN A 53 -3.54 -10.25 -8.61
C GLN A 53 -4.54 -10.07 -7.46
N MET A 54 -4.84 -11.12 -6.68
CA MET A 54 -5.90 -11.07 -5.67
C MET A 54 -5.64 -10.07 -4.53
N ILE A 55 -4.36 -9.79 -4.24
CA ILE A 55 -3.96 -8.81 -3.22
C ILE A 55 -3.33 -7.62 -3.94
N LEU A 56 -4.02 -6.48 -3.91
CA LEU A 56 -3.60 -5.29 -4.64
C LEU A 56 -2.20 -4.80 -4.26
N SER A 57 -1.85 -4.87 -2.96
CA SER A 57 -0.53 -4.46 -2.48
C SER A 57 0.62 -5.28 -3.05
N ASP A 58 0.42 -6.59 -3.22
CA ASP A 58 1.46 -7.50 -3.69
C ASP A 58 1.68 -7.31 -5.19
N TRP A 59 0.58 -7.21 -5.95
CA TRP A 59 0.65 -6.90 -7.38
C TRP A 59 1.29 -5.53 -7.66
N VAL A 60 0.93 -4.50 -6.89
CA VAL A 60 1.57 -3.16 -7.01
C VAL A 60 3.05 -3.24 -6.67
N TYR A 61 3.42 -4.05 -5.68
CA TYR A 61 4.81 -4.25 -5.31
C TYR A 61 5.62 -4.87 -6.45
N ASP A 62 5.13 -5.94 -7.06
CA ASP A 62 5.79 -6.58 -8.18
C ASP A 62 5.90 -5.62 -9.38
N CYS A 63 4.82 -4.88 -9.69
CA CYS A 63 4.85 -3.89 -10.76
C CYS A 63 5.89 -2.77 -10.50
N TYR A 64 6.02 -2.31 -9.26
CA TYR A 64 7.05 -1.33 -8.90
C TYR A 64 8.46 -1.90 -8.99
N HIS A 65 8.67 -3.12 -8.51
CA HIS A 65 9.97 -3.80 -8.50
C HIS A 65 10.48 -4.14 -9.90
N GLU A 66 9.57 -4.47 -10.81
CA GLU A 66 9.90 -4.75 -12.22
C GLU A 66 9.94 -3.50 -13.11
N ASP A 67 9.79 -2.31 -12.52
CA ASP A 67 9.69 -1.00 -13.21
C ASP A 67 8.56 -0.94 -14.25
N LYS A 68 7.43 -1.58 -13.94
CA LYS A 68 6.19 -1.66 -14.73
C LYS A 68 5.05 -0.84 -14.12
N VAL A 69 5.36 0.32 -13.55
CA VAL A 69 4.40 1.15 -12.81
C VAL A 69 3.26 1.67 -13.71
N GLU A 70 3.48 1.75 -15.02
CA GLU A 70 2.48 2.10 -16.02
C GLU A 70 1.33 1.09 -16.12
N LEU A 71 1.55 -0.17 -15.73
CA LEU A 71 0.48 -1.18 -15.69
C LEU A 71 -0.52 -0.88 -14.56
N ILE A 72 -0.09 -0.12 -13.55
CA ILE A 72 -0.88 0.18 -12.36
C ILE A 72 -2.02 1.16 -12.69
N VAL A 73 -1.80 2.11 -13.59
CA VAL A 73 -2.73 3.23 -13.83
C VAL A 73 -3.88 2.91 -14.78
N GLY A 74 -4.02 1.66 -15.25
CA GLY A 74 -5.21 1.19 -15.97
C GLY A 74 -5.57 1.94 -17.27
N GLY A 75 -4.64 2.72 -17.84
CA GLY A 75 -4.90 3.54 -19.02
C GLY A 75 -5.42 4.95 -18.74
N ASP A 76 -5.37 5.44 -17.50
CA ASP A 76 -5.67 6.83 -17.16
C ASP A 76 -4.67 7.79 -17.83
N GLU A 77 -5.14 8.59 -18.79
CA GLU A 77 -4.30 9.47 -19.60
C GLU A 77 -3.64 10.59 -18.78
N GLU A 78 -4.28 11.08 -17.72
CA GLU A 78 -3.71 12.11 -16.84
C GLU A 78 -2.55 11.53 -16.03
N MET A 79 -2.74 10.35 -15.44
CA MET A 79 -1.70 9.66 -14.68
C MET A 79 -0.53 9.20 -15.56
N LEU A 80 -0.82 8.71 -16.77
CA LEU A 80 0.21 8.40 -17.77
C LEU A 80 1.01 9.65 -18.17
N GLY A 81 0.39 10.84 -18.12
CA GLY A 81 1.04 12.13 -18.34
C GLY A 81 2.01 12.56 -17.24
N ASP A 82 1.93 11.98 -16.04
CA ASP A 82 2.82 12.30 -14.90
C ASP A 82 3.24 11.04 -14.11
N MET A 83 3.96 10.15 -14.78
CA MET A 83 4.47 8.92 -14.18
C MET A 83 5.43 9.13 -12.99
N ASN A 84 6.03 10.32 -12.87
CA ASN A 84 6.86 10.66 -11.71
C ASN A 84 6.00 10.84 -10.46
N ARG A 85 4.86 11.52 -10.59
CA ARG A 85 3.87 11.64 -9.52
C ARG A 85 3.26 10.29 -9.16
N VAL A 86 2.94 9.45 -10.15
CA VAL A 86 2.44 8.09 -9.92
C VAL A 86 3.45 7.27 -9.13
N ARG A 87 4.71 7.20 -9.57
CA ARG A 87 5.79 6.49 -8.85
C ARG A 87 5.92 6.98 -7.42
N ARG A 88 5.89 8.30 -7.20
CA ARG A 88 5.93 8.90 -5.86
C ARG A 88 4.77 8.42 -4.99
N PHE A 89 3.55 8.43 -5.52
CA PHE A 89 2.36 8.03 -4.77
C PHE A 89 2.36 6.53 -4.44
N VAL A 90 2.81 5.69 -5.37
CA VAL A 90 3.02 4.25 -5.12
C VAL A 90 4.02 4.05 -3.97
N MET A 91 5.16 4.74 -3.99
CA MET A 91 6.15 4.65 -2.92
C MET A 91 5.61 5.10 -1.55
N ILE A 92 4.80 6.17 -1.52
CA ILE A 92 4.15 6.63 -0.29
C ILE A 92 3.18 5.56 0.24
N ALA A 93 2.39 4.96 -0.64
CA ALA A 93 1.46 3.90 -0.27
C ALA A 93 2.21 2.69 0.32
N MET A 94 3.31 2.26 -0.32
CA MET A 94 4.17 1.18 0.17
C MET A 94 4.76 1.46 1.55
N TRP A 95 5.16 2.71 1.84
CA TRP A 95 5.59 3.10 3.17
C TRP A 95 4.45 3.02 4.21
N CYS A 96 3.23 3.37 3.81
CA CYS A 96 2.06 3.34 4.70
C CYS A 96 1.65 1.91 5.07
N ILE A 97 1.80 0.94 4.16
CA ILE A 97 1.34 -0.45 4.35
C ILE A 97 2.40 -1.39 4.94
N GLN A 98 3.52 -0.87 5.44
CA GLN A 98 4.56 -1.69 6.08
C GLN A 98 3.99 -2.52 7.24
N GLU A 99 4.41 -3.78 7.37
CA GLU A 99 3.95 -4.63 8.47
C GLU A 99 4.30 -4.02 9.83
N GLU A 100 5.55 -3.58 9.98
CA GLU A 100 6.06 -3.00 11.20
C GLU A 100 5.51 -1.57 11.40
N PRO A 101 4.63 -1.32 12.40
CA PRO A 101 3.98 -0.03 12.56
C PRO A 101 4.95 1.13 12.78
N SER A 102 6.13 0.86 13.35
CA SER A 102 7.16 1.89 13.57
C SER A 102 7.78 2.42 12.26
N MET A 103 7.80 1.60 11.21
CA MET A 103 8.30 1.98 9.87
C MET A 103 7.32 2.87 9.10
N ARG A 104 6.03 2.79 9.40
CA ARG A 104 5.01 3.61 8.74
C ARG A 104 5.24 5.10 9.04
N PRO A 105 5.15 6.01 8.08
CA PRO A 105 5.27 7.45 8.32
C PRO A 105 4.12 7.99 9.19
N SER A 106 4.29 9.20 9.74
CA SER A 106 3.15 9.93 10.31
C SER A 106 2.29 10.52 9.20
N MET A 107 0.98 10.73 9.43
CA MET A 107 0.11 11.37 8.43
C MET A 107 0.62 12.75 8.00
N LYS A 108 1.23 13.52 8.91
CA LYS A 108 1.90 14.78 8.56
C LYS A 108 3.00 14.57 7.52
N LYS A 109 3.86 13.56 7.72
CA LYS A 109 4.93 13.24 6.77
C LYS A 109 4.35 12.74 5.43
N VAL A 110 3.28 11.95 5.47
CA VAL A 110 2.54 11.49 4.28
C VAL A 110 2.05 12.68 3.46
N THR A 111 1.39 13.66 4.09
CA THR A 111 0.93 14.88 3.40
C THR A 111 2.09 15.65 2.76
N GLN A 112 3.20 15.85 3.48
CA GLN A 112 4.38 16.52 2.94
C GLN A 112 4.98 15.78 1.73
N MET A 113 4.98 14.44 1.75
CA MET A 113 5.43 13.62 0.62
C MET A 113 4.48 13.75 -0.58
N LEU A 114 3.16 13.74 -0.34
CA LEU A 114 2.14 13.91 -1.39
C LEU A 114 2.22 15.28 -2.06
N GLU A 115 2.42 16.33 -1.27
CA GLU A 115 2.59 17.71 -1.74
C GLU A 115 3.94 17.94 -2.44
N GLY A 116 4.87 16.98 -2.38
CA GLY A 116 6.22 17.11 -2.93
C GLY A 116 7.14 18.04 -2.15
N VAL A 117 6.80 18.35 -0.90
CA VAL A 117 7.61 19.18 0.01
C VAL A 117 8.86 18.43 0.47
N ILE A 118 8.77 17.09 0.56
CA ILE A 118 9.89 16.21 0.90
C ILE A 118 9.97 15.05 -0.08
N ASP A 119 11.20 14.60 -0.34
CA ASP A 119 11.45 13.43 -1.17
C ASP A 119 11.04 12.14 -0.46
N VAL A 120 10.67 11.15 -1.28
CA VAL A 120 10.27 9.81 -0.81
C VAL A 120 11.44 8.87 -1.04
N ALA A 121 11.99 8.32 0.04
CA ALA A 121 13.00 7.27 -0.05
C ALA A 121 12.38 5.97 -0.60
N ILE A 122 13.21 5.13 -1.21
CA ILE A 122 12.79 3.82 -1.71
C ILE A 122 12.22 3.01 -0.53
N PRO A 123 10.95 2.55 -0.62
CA PRO A 123 10.34 1.76 0.44
C PRO A 123 10.99 0.37 0.53
N PRO A 124 11.08 -0.21 1.74
CA PRO A 124 11.44 -1.60 1.89
C PRO A 124 10.33 -2.50 1.35
N GLY A 125 10.69 -3.67 0.85
CA GLY A 125 9.71 -4.64 0.39
C GLY A 125 8.78 -5.13 1.49
N PRO A 126 7.55 -5.57 1.15
CA PRO A 126 6.71 -6.28 2.09
C PRO A 126 7.51 -7.51 2.53
N SER A 127 7.73 -7.63 3.84
CA SER A 127 8.41 -8.80 4.41
C SER A 127 7.66 -10.05 3.97
N SER A 128 8.27 -10.85 3.11
CA SER A 128 7.71 -12.10 2.61
C SER A 128 7.52 -13.08 3.78
N PHE A 129 6.34 -13.12 4.39
CA PHE A 129 6.00 -14.13 5.40
C PHE A 129 5.63 -15.49 4.78
N ILE A 130 5.68 -15.64 3.45
CA ILE A 130 5.47 -16.93 2.77
C ILE A 130 6.82 -17.48 2.28
N SER A 131 7.74 -17.76 3.21
CA SER A 131 8.83 -18.71 2.96
C SER A 131 9.24 -19.51 4.21
N SER A 132 8.39 -19.56 5.24
CA SER A 132 8.65 -20.36 6.45
C SER A 132 7.73 -21.57 6.60
N ILE A 133 7.19 -22.08 5.49
CA ILE A 133 6.58 -23.41 5.45
C ILE A 133 7.12 -24.17 4.22
N GLN A 134 8.40 -24.54 4.30
CA GLN A 134 8.94 -25.73 3.65
C GLN A 134 9.87 -26.44 4.63
#